data_AF-A0A7W4NRX9-F1
#
_entry.id   AF-A0A7W4NRX9-F1
#
_cell.length_a   1.000
_cell.length_b   1.000
_cell.length_c   1.000
_cell.angle_alpha   90.00
_cell.angle_beta   90.00
_cell.angle_gamma   90.00
#
_symmetry.space_group_name_H-M   'P 1'
#
loop_
_entity.id
_entity.type
_entity.pdbx_description
1 polymer ?
#
loop_
_entity_poly.entity_id
_entity_poly.type
_entity_poly.pdbx_seq_one_letter_code
_entity_poly.pdbx_strand_id
1 'polypeptide(L)'
;MKKQYPLGIKSNKRREQLFNHYTSQAHYIADHEPALVQLVTLITDAEDLRALIDAEGIIYSAGLMKRPHPAVAMLRTVQSGIISYAGKFGLTPSDAKALSKGVEKDEDFSAFDDL
;
A
#
# COMPACT_ATOMS: atom_id res chain seq x y z
N MET A 1 22.22 20.82 8.18
CA MET A 1 22.36 19.47 8.75
C MET A 1 21.71 18.48 7.80
N LYS A 2 22.38 17.39 7.40
CA LYS A 2 21.73 16.33 6.62
C LYS A 2 20.71 15.64 7.53
N LYS A 3 19.42 15.67 7.17
CA LYS A 3 18.41 14.83 7.84
C LYS A 3 18.82 13.38 7.66
N GLN A 4 18.93 12.64 8.76
CA GLN A 4 19.26 11.23 8.73
C GLN A 4 17.95 10.43 8.63
N TYR A 5 17.66 9.87 7.46
CA TYR A 5 16.46 9.06 7.25
C TYR A 5 16.66 7.61 7.71
N PRO A 6 15.59 6.94 8.19
CA PRO A 6 15.59 5.50 8.43
C PRO A 6 15.87 4.70 7.16
N LEU A 7 16.42 3.48 7.31
CA LEU A 7 16.87 2.62 6.20
C LEU A 7 15.81 2.36 5.12
N GLY A 8 14.52 2.23 5.48
CA GLY A 8 13.42 2.01 4.52
C GLY A 8 12.95 3.25 3.75
N ILE A 9 13.38 4.44 4.19
CA ILE A 9 13.01 5.75 3.63
C ILE A 9 14.17 6.33 2.82
N LYS A 10 15.39 6.15 3.33
CA LYS A 10 16.61 6.71 2.78
C LYS A 10 16.79 6.35 1.30
N SER A 11 17.26 7.31 0.50
CA SER A 11 17.58 7.15 -0.92
C SER A 11 16.38 6.92 -1.84
N ASN A 12 15.14 7.00 -1.34
CA ASN A 12 13.93 7.06 -2.15
C ASN A 12 13.25 8.42 -1.93
N LYS A 13 13.39 9.34 -2.88
CA LYS A 13 12.88 10.72 -2.76
C LYS A 13 11.39 10.79 -2.44
N ARG A 14 10.59 9.87 -2.98
CA ARG A 14 9.14 9.82 -2.79
C ARG A 14 8.80 9.40 -1.36
N ARG A 15 9.49 8.39 -0.84
CA ARG A 15 9.39 7.97 0.57
C ARG A 15 9.89 9.07 1.51
N GLU A 16 10.99 9.74 1.20
CA GLU A 16 11.51 10.87 2.00
C GLU A 16 10.51 12.02 2.08
N GLN A 17 9.84 12.35 0.98
CA GLN A 17 8.78 13.37 0.93
C GLN A 17 7.56 12.99 1.78
N LEU A 18 7.05 11.77 1.63
CA LEU A 18 5.93 11.25 2.43
C LEU A 18 6.28 11.19 3.92
N PHE A 19 7.46 10.69 4.26
CA PHE A 19 7.94 10.63 5.64
C PHE A 19 8.05 12.04 6.25
N ASN A 20 8.59 13.01 5.53
CA ASN A 20 8.61 14.41 5.96
C ASN A 20 7.20 14.97 6.16
N HIS A 21 6.26 14.66 5.25
CA HIS A 21 4.88 15.13 5.35
C HIS A 21 4.25 14.66 6.66
N TYR A 22 4.30 13.35 6.96
CA TYR A 22 3.72 12.80 8.18
C TYR A 22 4.43 13.25 9.46
N THR A 23 5.77 13.36 9.45
CA THR A 23 6.54 13.84 10.61
C THR A 23 6.39 15.34 10.86
N SER A 24 5.99 16.12 9.85
CA SER A 24 5.73 17.56 9.98
C SER A 24 4.37 17.90 10.59
N GLN A 25 3.47 16.92 10.67
CA GLN A 25 2.19 17.11 11.36
C GLN A 25 2.39 17.04 12.87
N ALA A 26 1.67 17.89 13.62
CA ALA A 26 1.93 18.26 15.02
C ALA A 26 1.82 17.13 16.08
N HIS A 27 1.72 15.87 15.65
CA HIS A 27 1.51 14.70 16.51
C HIS A 27 2.51 13.56 16.27
N TYR A 28 3.66 13.85 15.64
CA TYR A 28 4.72 12.86 15.54
C TYR A 28 5.31 12.53 16.91
N ILE A 29 5.11 11.28 17.35
CA ILE A 29 5.76 10.69 18.52
C ILE A 29 6.86 9.78 18.00
N ALA A 30 8.10 9.96 18.46
CA ALA A 30 9.26 9.19 18.01
C ALA A 30 9.07 7.66 18.15
N ASP A 31 8.28 7.22 19.14
CA ASP A 31 7.92 5.81 19.35
C ASP A 31 7.13 5.18 18.18
N HIS A 32 6.53 6.01 17.32
CA HIS A 32 5.81 5.57 16.12
C HIS A 32 6.68 5.58 14.86
N GLU A 33 7.96 5.94 14.94
CA GLU A 33 8.87 5.98 13.79
C GLU A 33 8.90 4.66 13.00
N PRO A 34 9.03 3.46 13.63
CA PRO A 34 9.08 2.21 12.87
C PRO A 34 7.76 1.92 12.14
N ALA A 35 6.63 2.22 12.78
CA ALA A 35 5.31 2.06 12.18
C ALA A 35 5.10 3.03 11.01
N LEU A 36 5.62 4.26 11.13
CA LEU A 36 5.53 5.27 10.09
C LEU A 36 6.42 4.91 8.89
N VAL A 37 7.63 4.42 9.13
CA VAL A 37 8.53 3.91 8.08
C VAL A 37 7.85 2.80 7.28
N GLN A 38 7.21 1.86 7.98
CA GLN A 38 6.50 0.76 7.34
C GLN A 38 5.28 1.25 6.56
N LEU A 39 4.51 2.18 7.11
CA LEU A 39 3.35 2.77 6.43
C LEU A 39 3.75 3.50 5.14
N VAL A 40 4.78 4.35 5.19
CA VAL A 40 5.28 5.08 4.02
C VAL A 40 5.77 4.12 2.93
N THR A 41 6.47 3.06 3.33
CA THR A 41 6.93 2.00 2.41
C THR A 41 5.75 1.34 1.71
N LEU A 42 4.74 0.89 2.47
CA LEU A 42 3.55 0.24 1.94
C LEU A 42 2.75 1.16 1.02
N ILE A 43 2.63 2.45 1.34
CA ILE A 43 1.95 3.43 0.46
C ILE A 43 2.67 3.50 -0.89
N THR A 44 4.00 3.66 -0.90
CA THR A 44 4.73 3.72 -2.16
C THR A 44 4.68 2.43 -2.96
N ASP A 45 4.72 1.27 -2.28
CA ASP A 45 4.65 -0.03 -2.95
C ASP A 45 3.26 -0.24 -3.57
N ALA A 46 2.19 0.22 -2.92
CA ALA A 46 0.84 0.18 -3.49
C ALA A 46 0.69 1.07 -4.73
N GLU A 47 1.31 2.25 -4.74
CA GLU A 47 1.33 3.15 -5.89
C GLU A 47 2.09 2.53 -7.07
N ASP A 48 3.24 1.93 -6.81
CA ASP A 48 4.06 1.29 -7.85
C ASP A 48 3.36 0.05 -8.44
N LEU A 49 2.70 -0.76 -7.60
CA LEU A 49 1.89 -1.90 -8.05
C LEU A 49 0.66 -1.47 -8.86
N ARG A 50 0.00 -0.37 -8.49
CA ARG A 50 -1.11 0.20 -9.28
C ARG A 50 -0.63 0.67 -10.65
N ALA A 51 0.46 1.42 -10.71
CA ALA A 51 1.03 1.88 -11.97
C ALA A 51 1.40 0.71 -12.89
N LEU A 52 1.89 -0.39 -12.33
CA LEU A 52 2.17 -1.62 -13.08
C LEU A 52 0.89 -2.25 -13.64
N ILE A 53 -0.17 -2.37 -12.83
CA ILE A 53 -1.48 -2.90 -13.25
C ILE A 53 -2.12 -2.01 -14.32
N ASP A 54 -2.03 -0.69 -14.18
CA ASP A 54 -2.59 0.26 -15.15
C ASP A 54 -1.85 0.20 -16.50
N ALA A 55 -0.54 -0.07 -16.48
CA ALA A 55 0.27 -0.20 -17.68
C ALA A 55 0.11 -1.55 -18.39
N GLU A 56 0.01 -2.65 -17.65
CA GLU A 56 0.00 -4.02 -18.20
C GLU A 56 -1.40 -4.64 -18.27
N GLY A 57 -2.38 -4.02 -17.61
CA GLY A 57 -3.73 -4.53 -17.46
C GLY A 57 -3.89 -5.52 -16.30
N ILE A 58 -5.15 -5.81 -15.96
CA ILE A 58 -5.50 -6.68 -14.82
C ILE A 58 -5.33 -8.17 -15.17
N ILE A 59 -5.27 -8.51 -16.46
CA ILE A 59 -5.19 -9.89 -16.95
C ILE A 59 -3.85 -10.07 -17.67
N TYR A 60 -3.01 -10.99 -17.17
CA TYR A 60 -1.84 -11.44 -17.90
C TYR A 60 -2.15 -12.72 -18.67
N SER A 61 -1.54 -12.86 -19.84
CA SER A 61 -1.64 -14.07 -20.65
C SER A 61 -0.26 -14.72 -20.78
N ALA A 62 -0.15 -15.97 -20.30
CA ALA A 62 1.03 -16.80 -20.50
C ALA A 62 0.65 -17.96 -21.42
N GLY A 63 1.11 -17.90 -22.68
CA GLY A 63 0.72 -18.86 -23.71
C GLY A 63 -0.78 -18.79 -24.01
N LEU A 64 -1.56 -19.72 -23.45
CA LEU A 64 -3.01 -19.84 -23.66
C LEU A 64 -3.84 -19.57 -22.38
N MET A 65 -3.20 -19.44 -21.22
CA MET A 65 -3.91 -19.27 -19.95
C MET A 65 -3.97 -17.78 -19.58
N LYS A 66 -5.18 -17.29 -19.31
CA LYS A 66 -5.42 -15.94 -18.77
C LYS A 66 -5.53 -16.02 -17.27
N ARG A 67 -4.76 -15.22 -16.55
CA ARG A 67 -4.77 -15.17 -15.09
C ARG A 67 -4.73 -13.71 -14.61
N PRO A 68 -5.20 -13.42 -13.39
CA PRO A 68 -5.06 -12.09 -12.80
C PRO A 68 -3.58 -11.73 -12.66
N HIS A 69 -3.20 -10.50 -13.01
CA HIS A 69 -1.83 -10.03 -12.94
C HIS A 69 -1.28 -10.25 -11.50
N PRO A 70 -0.08 -10.84 -11.30
CA PRO A 70 0.45 -11.13 -9.96
C PRO A 70 0.49 -9.91 -9.04
N ALA A 71 0.71 -8.72 -9.64
CA ALA A 71 0.68 -7.45 -8.93
C ALA A 71 -0.67 -7.16 -8.24
N VAL A 72 -1.79 -7.72 -8.71
CA VAL A 72 -3.12 -7.56 -8.10
C VAL A 72 -3.16 -8.21 -6.72
N ALA A 73 -2.66 -9.44 -6.59
CA ALA A 73 -2.59 -10.13 -5.32
C ALA A 73 -1.62 -9.44 -4.35
N MET A 74 -0.48 -8.96 -4.87
CA MET A 74 0.48 -8.19 -4.09
C MET A 74 -0.11 -6.85 -3.62
N LEU A 75 -0.85 -6.16 -4.48
CA LEU A 75 -1.52 -4.88 -4.16
C LEU A 75 -2.51 -5.06 -3.02
N ARG A 76 -3.34 -6.11 -3.05
CA ARG A 76 -4.29 -6.43 -1.95
C ARG A 76 -3.58 -6.68 -0.63
N THR A 77 -2.45 -7.39 -0.67
CA THR A 77 -1.61 -7.66 0.51
C THR A 77 -1.06 -6.36 1.08
N VAL A 78 -0.53 -5.49 0.22
CA VAL A 78 0.03 -4.19 0.63
C VAL A 78 -1.06 -3.28 1.19
N GLN A 79 -2.24 -3.20 0.54
CA GLN A 79 -3.39 -2.42 1.02
C GLN A 79 -3.87 -2.89 2.40
N SER A 80 -3.93 -4.19 2.65
CA SER A 80 -4.27 -4.73 3.98
C SER A 80 -3.24 -4.33 5.03
N GLY A 81 -1.96 -4.31 4.66
CA GLY A 81 -0.87 -3.77 5.48
C GLY A 81 -1.07 -2.29 5.82
N ILE A 82 -1.42 -1.46 4.84
CA ILE A 82 -1.69 -0.02 5.04
C ILE A 82 -2.79 0.17 6.08
N ILE A 83 -3.90 -0.55 5.95
CA ILE A 83 -5.04 -0.46 6.90
C ILE A 83 -4.59 -0.85 8.32
N SER A 84 -3.87 -1.96 8.46
CA SER A 84 -3.38 -2.44 9.75
C SER A 84 -2.45 -1.44 10.43
N TYR A 85 -1.53 -0.84 9.68
CA TYR A 85 -0.60 0.17 10.23
C TYR A 85 -1.29 1.50 10.52
N ALA A 86 -2.20 1.94 9.66
CA ALA A 86 -2.93 3.18 9.88
C ALA A 86 -3.92 3.08 11.06
N GLY A 87 -4.37 1.86 11.43
CA GLY A 87 -5.04 1.59 12.71
C GLY A 87 -4.22 1.99 13.95
N LYS A 88 -2.88 1.89 13.89
CA LYS A 88 -1.99 2.32 14.98
C LYS A 88 -1.89 3.83 15.13
N PHE A 89 -2.30 4.58 14.11
CA PHE A 89 -2.31 6.04 14.09
C PHE A 89 -3.71 6.63 14.35
N GLY A 90 -4.66 5.81 14.83
CA GLY A 90 -5.98 6.27 15.25
C GLY A 90 -7.07 6.19 14.18
N LEU A 91 -6.88 5.42 13.09
CA LEU A 91 -8.02 5.06 12.24
C LEU A 91 -9.08 4.35 13.07
N THR A 92 -10.30 4.85 13.02
CA THR A 92 -11.42 4.20 13.71
C THR A 92 -11.79 2.90 12.98
N PRO A 93 -12.46 1.95 13.66
CA PRO A 93 -12.99 0.76 12.99
C PRO A 93 -13.92 1.08 11.81
N SER A 94 -14.60 2.22 11.85
CA SER A 94 -15.43 2.72 10.75
C SER A 94 -14.60 3.16 9.55
N ASP A 95 -13.47 3.83 9.78
CA ASP A 95 -12.54 4.23 8.71
C ASP A 95 -11.87 3.00 8.09
N ALA A 96 -11.47 2.04 8.92
CA ALA A 96 -10.94 0.76 8.46
C ALA A 96 -11.96 0.01 7.58
N LYS A 97 -13.25 0.01 7.97
CA LYS A 97 -14.34 -0.60 7.22
C LYS A 97 -14.68 0.15 5.93
N ALA A 98 -14.54 1.48 5.91
CA ALA A 98 -14.71 2.29 4.70
C ALA A 98 -13.58 2.03 3.69
N LEU A 99 -12.34 1.92 4.18
CA LEU A 99 -11.18 1.58 3.37
C LEU A 99 -11.24 0.13 2.85
N SER A 100 -11.72 -0.82 3.66
CA SER A 100 -11.90 -2.21 3.23
C SER A 100 -13.07 -2.39 2.25
N LYS A 101 -14.13 -1.58 2.36
CA LYS A 101 -15.24 -1.57 1.38
C LYS A 101 -14.81 -1.17 -0.04
N GLY A 102 -13.75 -0.37 -0.16
CA GLY A 102 -13.11 -0.08 -1.46
C GLY A 102 -12.23 -1.23 -1.98
N VAL A 103 -11.93 -2.22 -1.15
CA VAL A 103 -11.15 -3.43 -1.52
C VAL A 103 -12.09 -4.60 -1.88
N GLU A 104 -13.32 -4.62 -1.36
CA GLU A 104 -14.22 -5.77 -1.49
C GLU A 104 -15.16 -5.79 -2.71
N LYS A 105 -15.18 -4.80 -3.61
CA LYS A 105 -16.22 -4.77 -4.67
C LYS A 105 -15.85 -4.28 -6.06
N ASP A 106 -14.57 -4.14 -6.39
CA ASP A 106 -14.18 -3.98 -7.78
C ASP A 106 -13.72 -5.34 -8.33
N GLU A 107 -14.66 -5.93 -9.06
CA GLU A 107 -14.59 -7.18 -9.81
C GLU A 107 -14.75 -8.48 -9.00
N ASP A 108 -15.92 -9.06 -9.23
CA ASP A 108 -16.33 -10.42 -8.93
C ASP A 108 -15.39 -11.42 -9.64
N PHE A 109 -14.20 -11.61 -9.09
CA PHE A 109 -13.24 -12.63 -9.52
C PHE A 109 -13.56 -14.03 -8.99
N SER A 110 -14.71 -14.21 -8.33
CA SER A 110 -15.22 -15.53 -7.95
C SER A 110 -15.36 -16.47 -9.16
N ALA A 111 -15.47 -15.91 -10.36
CA ALA A 111 -15.48 -16.64 -11.63
C ALA A 111 -14.16 -17.34 -12.01
N PHE A 112 -13.08 -17.17 -11.24
CA PHE A 112 -11.78 -17.80 -11.51
C PHE A 112 -11.35 -18.85 -10.47
N ASP A 113 -12.14 -19.05 -9.41
CA ASP A 113 -11.90 -20.12 -8.42
C ASP A 113 -12.45 -21.49 -8.88
N ASP A 114 -13.22 -21.54 -9.98
CA ASP A 114 -13.85 -22.75 -10.56
C ASP A 114 -13.10 -23.35 -11.78
N LEU A 115 -11.80 -23.04 -11.98
CA LEU A 115 -10.94 -23.63 -13.04
C LEU A 115 -9.75 -24.40 -12.47
#